data_AF-A0A945HH82-F1
#
_entry.id   AF-A0A945HH82-F1
#
_cell.length_a   1.000
_cell.length_b   1.000
_cell.length_c   1.000
_cell.angle_alpha   90.00
_cell.angle_beta   90.00
_cell.angle_gamma   90.00
#
_symmetry.space_group_name_H-M   'P 1'
#
loop_
_entity.id
_entity.type
_entity.pdbx_description
1 polymer ?
#
loop_
_entity_poly.entity_id
_entity_poly.type
_entity_poly.pdbx_seq_one_letter_code
_entity_poly.pdbx_strand_id
1 'polypeptide(L)'
;MRKFFQILLYNFFLISLIYSCSSDSSEEEVAPPKDIGPQYTAENDSIIEFLQTHFYNYEDFENLSSNQKVELVIDTIDGDNSTKTPLYDQVSTMSISIEDENEDMVAHNLYYIINREGNGANPTVADSIFVTYKGMLLGKSTFDSRKNPLWMDQTSVVRGFQEFTPLLKRGDIIINNNGTYSFDNFGIGMVIFPSGLGYYNNATASIPAYSPLIFQINLHTLSTADHDADGVDSINEDINNDHLFNNDDTDSDNIPNYRDYDDDGDGVLTPDDYDYDGDGVADDTDGDGIPDYLDND
;
A
#
# COMPACT_ATOMS: atom_id res chain seq x y z
N MET A 1 7.30 -62.46 -21.99
CA MET A 1 6.21 -62.29 -22.98
C MET A 1 5.40 -63.58 -22.97
N ARG A 2 4.15 -63.73 -22.55
CA ARG A 2 2.90 -62.97 -22.35
C ARG A 2 2.20 -63.69 -21.16
N LYS A 3 1.41 -63.15 -20.24
CA LYS A 3 0.75 -61.89 -19.88
C LYS A 3 0.26 -62.16 -18.43
N PHE A 4 0.71 -61.50 -17.37
CA PHE A 4 0.17 -60.23 -16.82
C PHE A 4 -1.36 -60.13 -16.87
N PHE A 5 -2.05 -60.46 -15.77
CA PHE A 5 -2.90 -59.54 -14.98
C PHE A 5 -3.58 -60.27 -13.80
N GLN A 6 -3.95 -59.48 -12.77
CA GLN A 6 -4.89 -59.78 -11.67
C GLN A 6 -4.32 -60.07 -10.26
N ILE A 7 -3.96 -58.95 -9.61
CA ILE A 7 -4.44 -58.46 -8.29
C ILE A 7 -4.13 -59.32 -7.06
N LEU A 8 -3.07 -58.89 -6.36
CA LEU A 8 -2.68 -59.30 -5.02
C LEU A 8 -3.43 -58.44 -4.00
N LEU A 9 -4.36 -59.05 -3.24
CA LEU A 9 -4.97 -58.47 -2.04
C LEU A 9 -3.97 -58.57 -0.89
N TYR A 10 -3.22 -57.50 -0.60
CA TYR A 10 -2.42 -57.40 0.62
C TYR A 10 -3.11 -56.50 1.63
N ASN A 11 -3.52 -57.13 2.73
CA ASN A 11 -3.94 -56.51 3.98
C ASN A 11 -2.77 -55.67 4.53
N PHE A 12 -2.89 -54.35 4.48
CA PHE A 12 -2.02 -53.44 5.22
C PHE A 12 -2.76 -53.04 6.50
N PHE A 13 -2.45 -53.76 7.59
CA PHE A 13 -2.95 -53.47 8.93
C PHE A 13 -2.16 -52.25 9.44
N LEU A 14 -2.75 -51.06 9.29
CA LEU A 14 -2.20 -49.80 9.79
C LEU A 14 -2.41 -49.76 11.31
N ILE A 15 -1.36 -50.06 12.07
CA ILE A 15 -1.33 -49.85 13.52
C ILE A 15 -1.21 -48.34 13.75
N SER A 16 -2.35 -47.71 14.03
CA SER A 16 -2.41 -46.32 14.51
C SER A 16 -1.92 -46.29 15.96
N LEU A 17 -0.69 -45.81 16.17
CA LEU A 17 -0.21 -45.40 17.48
C LEU A 17 -0.81 -44.02 17.78
N ILE A 18 -1.91 -44.05 18.53
CA ILE A 18 -2.53 -42.90 19.19
C ILE A 18 -1.52 -42.33 20.19
N TYR A 19 -0.82 -41.27 19.78
CA TYR A 19 -0.11 -40.39 20.69
C TYR A 19 -1.16 -39.48 21.32
N SER A 20 -1.55 -39.82 22.54
CA SER A 20 -2.41 -39.01 23.41
C SER A 20 -1.63 -37.77 23.86
N CYS A 21 -1.63 -36.72 23.05
CA CYS A 21 -1.37 -35.37 23.56
C CYS A 21 -2.62 -34.94 24.33
N SER A 22 -2.44 -34.63 25.62
CA SER A 22 -3.44 -33.96 26.44
C SER A 22 -3.93 -32.72 25.70
N SER A 23 -5.25 -32.60 25.57
CA SER A 23 -5.92 -31.39 25.09
C SER A 23 -5.83 -30.31 26.17
N ASP A 24 -4.62 -29.79 26.39
CA ASP A 24 -4.46 -28.44 26.91
C ASP A 24 -4.33 -27.55 25.67
N SER A 25 -5.44 -27.35 24.97
CA SER A 25 -5.57 -26.17 24.13
C SER A 25 -5.71 -25.00 25.08
N SER A 26 -4.57 -24.45 25.51
CA SER A 26 -4.54 -23.05 25.90
C SER A 26 -5.04 -22.30 24.68
N GLU A 27 -6.31 -21.91 24.68
CA GLU A 27 -6.77 -20.79 23.88
C GLU A 27 -5.83 -19.65 24.27
N GLU A 28 -4.84 -19.37 23.43
CA GLU A 28 -4.04 -18.17 23.58
C GLU A 28 -5.04 -17.03 23.41
N GLU A 29 -5.49 -16.44 24.53
CA GLU A 29 -6.27 -15.21 24.48
C GLU A 29 -5.41 -14.17 23.77
N VAL A 30 -5.74 -13.91 22.51
CA VAL A 30 -5.16 -12.80 21.76
C VAL A 30 -5.62 -11.55 22.46
N ALA A 31 -4.67 -10.83 23.06
CA ALA A 31 -4.96 -9.55 23.69
C ALA A 31 -5.63 -8.63 22.65
N PRO A 32 -6.68 -7.89 23.05
CA PRO A 32 -7.34 -6.98 22.13
C PRO A 32 -6.33 -5.95 21.58
N PRO A 33 -6.58 -5.39 20.38
CA PRO A 33 -5.82 -4.25 19.89
C PRO A 33 -5.80 -3.12 20.91
N LYS A 34 -4.72 -2.35 20.92
CA LYS A 34 -4.66 -1.13 21.74
C LYS A 34 -5.58 -0.06 21.16
N ASP A 35 -5.94 0.92 21.98
CA ASP A 35 -6.70 2.09 21.53
C ASP A 35 -5.86 2.93 20.54
N ILE A 36 -6.49 3.37 19.44
CA ILE A 36 -5.82 4.09 18.34
C ILE A 36 -5.17 5.39 18.81
N GLY A 37 -5.92 6.28 19.47
CA GLY A 37 -5.43 7.60 19.88
C GLY A 37 -4.18 7.57 20.79
N PRO A 38 -4.22 6.85 21.93
CA PRO A 38 -3.05 6.69 22.80
C PRO A 38 -1.87 6.00 22.10
N GLN A 39 -2.12 4.98 21.28
CA GLN A 39 -1.06 4.29 20.55
C GLN A 39 -0.38 5.21 19.53
N TYR A 40 -1.17 5.97 18.76
CA TYR A 40 -0.65 6.98 17.84
C TYR A 40 0.17 8.04 18.56
N THR A 41 -0.31 8.54 19.69
CA THR A 41 0.42 9.57 20.46
C THR A 41 1.82 9.09 20.84
N ALA A 42 1.94 7.87 21.37
CA ALA A 42 3.23 7.29 21.76
C ALA A 42 4.16 7.03 20.55
N GLU A 43 3.60 6.58 19.43
CA GLU A 43 4.36 6.36 18.19
C GLU A 43 4.83 7.67 17.58
N ASN A 44 3.97 8.68 17.54
CA ASN A 44 4.30 10.00 17.02
C ASN A 44 5.43 10.64 17.84
N ASP A 45 5.40 10.54 19.17
CA ASP A 45 6.51 10.98 20.02
C ASP A 45 7.83 10.28 19.66
N SER A 46 7.78 8.97 19.40
CA SER A 46 8.94 8.17 18.97
C SER A 46 9.45 8.57 17.58
N ILE A 47 8.54 8.88 16.64
CA ILE A 47 8.89 9.37 15.31
C ILE A 47 9.52 10.76 15.41
N ILE A 48 8.96 11.67 16.20
CA ILE A 48 9.54 13.02 16.40
C ILE A 48 10.93 12.92 17.03
N GLU A 49 11.12 12.09 18.06
CA GLU A 49 12.45 11.85 18.64
C GLU A 49 13.42 11.31 17.59
N PHE A 50 13.00 10.35 16.78
CA PHE A 50 13.81 9.81 15.69
C PHE A 50 14.21 10.91 14.68
N LEU A 51 13.26 11.73 14.24
CA LEU A 51 13.48 12.83 13.32
C LEU A 51 14.47 13.87 13.87
N GLN A 52 14.43 14.15 15.17
CA GLN A 52 15.31 15.13 15.83
C GLN A 52 16.73 14.61 16.03
N THR A 53 16.90 13.30 16.19
CA THR A 53 18.18 12.67 16.54
C THR A 53 18.90 12.01 15.37
N HIS A 54 18.25 11.93 14.21
CA HIS A 54 18.79 11.29 13.02
C HIS A 54 18.84 12.23 11.82
N PHE A 55 19.77 11.94 10.92
CA PHE A 55 19.88 12.53 9.60
C PHE A 55 19.93 11.43 8.54
N TYR A 56 19.65 11.78 7.28
CA TYR A 56 19.85 10.87 6.15
C TYR A 56 20.99 11.35 5.25
N ASN A 57 21.42 10.52 4.32
CA ASN A 57 22.46 10.86 3.34
C ASN A 57 22.02 11.90 2.28
N TYR A 58 21.46 13.05 2.68
CA TYR A 58 20.93 14.10 1.80
C TYR A 58 21.92 14.61 0.76
N GLU A 59 23.21 14.69 1.11
CA GLU A 59 24.30 15.11 0.20
C GLU A 59 24.39 14.20 -1.04
N ASP A 60 24.06 12.91 -0.91
CA ASP A 60 24.05 11.96 -2.03
C ASP A 60 22.90 12.25 -3.01
N PHE A 61 21.86 12.98 -2.57
CA PHE A 61 20.69 13.32 -3.38
C PHE A 61 20.83 14.66 -4.13
N GLU A 62 21.70 15.57 -3.70
CA GLU A 62 21.82 16.93 -4.27
C GLU A 62 22.29 16.95 -5.74
N ASN A 63 23.05 15.94 -6.18
CA ASN A 63 23.67 15.89 -7.52
C ASN A 63 23.38 14.59 -8.27
N LEU A 64 22.17 14.04 -8.10
CA LEU A 64 21.74 12.83 -8.80
C LEU A 64 21.60 13.07 -10.31
N SER A 65 22.21 12.20 -11.12
CA SER A 65 21.84 12.14 -12.54
C SER A 65 20.40 11.63 -12.71
N SER A 66 19.80 11.95 -13.85
CA SER A 66 18.40 11.59 -14.20
C SER A 66 18.08 10.12 -13.97
N ASN A 67 19.03 9.22 -14.26
CA ASN A 67 18.87 7.77 -14.19
C ASN A 67 19.43 7.13 -12.91
N GLN A 68 20.12 7.90 -12.05
CA GLN A 68 20.75 7.36 -10.86
C GLN A 68 19.72 7.14 -9.75
N LYS A 69 19.93 6.04 -9.01
CA LYS A 69 19.27 5.74 -7.74
C LYS A 69 20.30 5.91 -6.63
N VAL A 70 19.87 6.43 -5.50
CA VAL A 70 20.64 6.40 -4.24
C VAL A 70 19.86 5.60 -3.23
N GLU A 71 20.55 4.78 -2.46
CA GLU A 71 19.94 4.04 -1.37
C GLU A 71 19.90 4.91 -0.12
N LEU A 72 18.75 4.94 0.56
CA LEU A 72 18.56 5.65 1.80
C LEU A 72 19.42 5.02 2.91
N VAL A 73 20.24 5.87 3.52
CA VAL A 73 21.01 5.57 4.72
C VAL A 73 20.63 6.62 5.76
N ILE A 74 20.16 6.15 6.92
CA ILE A 74 19.85 6.98 8.07
C ILE A 74 20.89 6.70 9.15
N ASP A 75 21.43 7.74 9.74
CA ASP A 75 22.38 7.63 10.84
C ASP A 75 22.07 8.65 11.95
N THR A 76 22.68 8.45 13.11
CA THR A 76 22.44 9.24 14.32
C THR A 76 23.35 10.47 14.32
N ILE A 77 22.82 11.59 14.82
CA ILE A 77 23.55 12.85 14.99
C ILE A 77 24.38 12.76 16.27
N ASP A 78 25.58 12.21 16.14
CA ASP A 78 26.56 12.07 17.22
C ASP A 78 27.99 12.07 16.66
N GLY A 79 28.97 12.38 17.49
CA GLY A 79 30.40 12.37 17.14
C GLY A 79 30.71 13.18 15.89
N ASP A 80 31.24 12.50 14.87
CA ASP A 80 31.59 13.10 13.58
C ASP A 80 30.37 13.63 12.80
N ASN A 81 29.17 13.15 13.12
CA ASN A 81 27.91 13.59 12.51
C ASN A 81 27.21 14.71 13.30
N SER A 82 27.81 15.23 14.37
CA SER A 82 27.19 16.23 15.26
C SER A 82 26.75 17.54 14.60
N THR A 83 27.23 17.83 13.39
CA THR A 83 26.85 19.02 12.61
C THR A 83 25.85 18.73 11.49
N LYS A 84 25.38 17.48 11.36
CA LYS A 84 24.41 17.12 10.33
C LYS A 84 23.03 17.68 10.67
N THR A 85 22.33 18.18 9.65
CA THR A 85 20.95 18.65 9.77
C THR A 85 20.01 17.50 10.14
N PRO A 86 19.20 17.63 11.20
CA PRO A 86 18.16 16.65 11.53
C PRO A 86 17.15 16.43 10.41
N LEU A 87 16.56 15.24 10.36
CA LEU A 87 15.41 14.95 9.52
C LEU A 87 14.24 15.87 9.88
N TYR A 88 14.07 16.19 11.17
CA TYR A 88 13.00 17.05 11.69
C TYR A 88 12.92 18.41 10.98
N ASP A 89 14.07 18.99 10.62
CA ASP A 89 14.14 20.30 9.96
C ASP A 89 13.93 20.22 8.43
N GLN A 90 13.78 19.01 7.88
CA GLN A 90 13.74 18.75 6.44
C GLN A 90 12.43 18.10 5.98
N VAL A 91 11.72 17.41 6.87
CA VAL A 91 10.47 16.73 6.52
C VAL A 91 9.32 17.70 6.28
N SER A 92 8.46 17.34 5.33
CA SER A 92 7.09 17.83 5.24
C SER A 92 6.14 16.88 5.96
N THR A 93 4.95 17.36 6.30
CA THR A 93 3.94 16.57 7.01
C THR A 93 2.64 16.51 6.20
N MET A 94 2.02 15.34 6.21
CA MET A 94 0.66 15.07 5.74
C MET A 94 -0.09 14.37 6.86
N SER A 95 -1.40 14.62 6.98
CA SER A 95 -2.24 13.99 8.01
C SER A 95 -3.34 13.18 7.35
N ILE A 96 -3.53 11.95 7.81
CA ILE A 96 -4.56 11.02 7.35
C ILE A 96 -5.42 10.65 8.56
N SER A 97 -6.73 10.80 8.43
CA SER A 97 -7.66 10.45 9.52
C SER A 97 -7.96 8.95 9.51
N ILE A 98 -7.93 8.34 10.69
CA ILE A 98 -8.32 6.94 10.90
C ILE A 98 -9.43 6.94 11.93
N GLU A 99 -10.54 6.28 11.61
CA GLU A 99 -11.63 6.05 12.54
C GLU A 99 -11.21 5.08 13.65
N ASP A 100 -11.54 5.42 14.90
CA ASP A 100 -11.32 4.54 16.05
C ASP A 100 -12.54 3.69 16.40
N GLU A 101 -12.41 2.87 17.45
CA GLU A 101 -13.47 1.97 17.92
C GLU A 101 -14.76 2.68 18.38
N ASN A 102 -14.73 4.00 18.58
CA ASN A 102 -15.87 4.83 18.97
C ASN A 102 -16.40 5.68 17.80
N GLU A 103 -16.00 5.38 16.55
CA GLU A 103 -16.34 6.14 15.34
C GLU A 103 -15.75 7.58 15.36
N ASP A 104 -14.74 7.82 16.20
CA ASP A 104 -14.05 9.11 16.27
C ASP A 104 -12.83 9.13 15.33
N MET A 105 -12.71 10.20 14.53
CA MET A 105 -11.60 10.36 13.58
C MET A 105 -10.32 10.85 14.28
N VAL A 106 -9.27 10.02 14.25
CA VAL A 106 -7.94 10.32 14.79
C VAL A 106 -6.97 10.65 13.67
N ALA A 107 -6.51 11.90 13.61
CA ALA A 107 -5.55 12.36 12.60
C ALA A 107 -4.12 11.83 12.86
N HIS A 108 -3.62 10.98 11.96
CA HIS A 108 -2.28 10.42 11.99
C HIS A 108 -1.34 11.16 11.05
N ASN A 109 -0.22 11.65 11.58
CA ASN A 109 0.79 12.33 10.80
C ASN A 109 1.75 11.35 10.14
N LEU A 110 2.06 11.66 8.89
CA LEU A 110 3.06 11.02 8.06
C LEU A 110 4.08 12.09 7.64
N TYR A 111 5.36 11.77 7.77
CA TYR A 111 6.48 12.70 7.57
C TYR A 111 7.30 12.27 6.37
N TYR A 112 7.50 13.15 5.40
CA TYR A 112 8.11 12.77 4.13
C TYR A 112 9.12 13.79 3.60
N ILE A 113 9.98 13.31 2.71
CA ILE A 113 10.93 14.12 1.92
C ILE A 113 10.83 13.66 0.47
N ILE A 114 10.61 14.62 -0.44
CA ILE A 114 10.73 14.40 -1.88
C ILE A 114 12.16 14.77 -2.28
N ASN A 115 12.99 13.77 -2.54
CA ASN A 115 14.38 13.98 -2.98
C ASN A 115 14.48 14.30 -4.47
N ARG A 116 13.55 13.76 -5.26
CA ARG A 116 13.35 14.12 -6.66
C ARG A 116 11.87 13.97 -6.97
N GLU A 117 11.23 15.03 -7.45
CA GLU A 117 9.78 15.02 -7.71
C GLU A 117 9.40 13.99 -8.78
N GLY A 118 10.14 13.98 -9.90
CA GLY A 118 9.82 13.23 -11.11
C GLY A 118 9.41 14.19 -12.23
N ASN A 119 9.07 13.67 -13.42
CA ASN A 119 8.78 14.52 -14.60
C ASN A 119 7.41 14.24 -15.25
N GLY A 120 6.81 13.08 -14.99
CA GLY A 120 5.52 12.68 -15.56
C GLY A 120 4.32 12.99 -14.65
N ALA A 121 3.27 12.20 -14.80
CA ALA A 121 2.08 12.24 -13.95
C ALA A 121 2.34 11.63 -12.56
N ASN A 122 1.52 12.05 -11.60
CA ASN A 122 1.37 11.42 -10.29
C ASN A 122 0.40 10.24 -10.42
N PRO A 123 0.61 9.13 -9.69
CA PRO A 123 -0.39 8.08 -9.57
C PRO A 123 -1.53 8.54 -8.65
N THR A 124 -2.69 7.94 -8.81
CA THR A 124 -3.77 7.98 -7.80
C THR A 124 -3.45 7.03 -6.63
N VAL A 125 -4.31 6.93 -5.63
CA VAL A 125 -4.19 5.92 -4.55
C VAL A 125 -4.70 4.52 -4.97
N ALA A 126 -5.33 4.40 -6.15
CA ALA A 126 -5.83 3.13 -6.70
C ALA A 126 -4.90 2.54 -7.78
N ASP A 127 -4.09 3.37 -8.43
CA ASP A 127 -3.26 2.98 -9.57
C ASP A 127 -2.27 1.85 -9.25
N SER A 128 -1.95 1.07 -10.27
CA SER A 128 -0.78 0.21 -10.26
C SER A 128 0.50 1.02 -10.49
N ILE A 129 1.53 0.81 -9.68
CA ILE A 129 2.80 1.54 -9.76
C ILE A 129 3.99 0.61 -10.00
N PHE A 130 4.95 1.06 -10.81
CA PHE A 130 6.19 0.34 -11.09
C PHE A 130 7.34 0.95 -10.31
N VAL A 131 7.78 0.27 -9.24
CA VAL A 131 8.64 0.88 -8.23
C VAL A 131 9.82 0.02 -7.83
N THR A 132 10.88 0.67 -7.34
CA THR A 132 11.86 0.04 -6.44
C THR A 132 11.76 0.70 -5.07
N TYR A 133 11.83 -0.08 -4.01
CA TYR A 133 11.65 0.43 -2.65
C TYR A 133 12.59 -0.23 -1.63
N LYS A 134 12.69 0.41 -0.47
CA LYS A 134 13.33 -0.12 0.73
C LYS A 134 12.47 0.22 1.94
N GLY A 135 12.08 -0.79 2.72
CA GLY A 135 11.31 -0.68 3.95
C GLY A 135 12.19 -0.89 5.18
N MET A 136 12.12 0.01 6.16
CA MET A 136 12.91 0.00 7.39
C MET A 136 12.04 0.28 8.62
N LEU A 137 12.48 -0.19 9.78
CA LEU A 137 11.92 0.22 11.08
C LEU A 137 12.67 1.45 11.63
N LEU A 138 12.11 2.12 12.64
CA LEU A 138 12.81 3.21 13.37
C LEU A 138 14.15 2.74 13.97
N GLY A 139 14.30 1.45 14.26
CA GLY A 139 15.58 0.83 14.65
C GLY A 139 16.62 0.74 13.52
N LYS A 140 16.34 1.31 12.34
CA LYS A 140 17.16 1.29 11.11
C LYS A 140 17.35 -0.10 10.48
N SER A 141 16.70 -1.14 10.99
CA SER A 141 16.70 -2.47 10.37
C SER A 141 15.82 -2.50 9.13
N THR A 142 16.37 -2.97 8.01
CA THR A 142 15.60 -3.21 6.78
C THR A 142 14.77 -4.48 6.94
N PHE A 143 13.46 -4.39 6.73
CA PHE A 143 12.55 -5.54 6.79
C PHE A 143 12.18 -6.07 5.39
N ASP A 144 12.24 -5.22 4.36
CA ASP A 144 12.01 -5.58 2.96
C ASP A 144 12.73 -4.62 2.00
N SER A 145 13.12 -5.09 0.81
CA SER A 145 13.69 -4.24 -0.24
C SER A 145 13.60 -4.86 -1.62
N ARG A 146 13.47 -4.01 -2.64
CA ARG A 146 13.39 -4.39 -4.05
C ARG A 146 14.35 -3.56 -4.89
N LYS A 147 15.42 -4.22 -5.35
CA LYS A 147 16.44 -3.61 -6.22
C LYS A 147 16.03 -3.60 -7.69
N ASN A 148 15.30 -4.62 -8.12
CA ASN A 148 14.68 -4.68 -9.44
C ASN A 148 13.24 -4.17 -9.32
N PRO A 149 12.79 -3.29 -10.23
CA PRO A 149 11.44 -2.76 -10.18
C PRO A 149 10.37 -3.85 -10.30
N LEU A 150 9.22 -3.65 -9.66
CA LEU A 150 8.05 -4.50 -9.78
C LEU A 150 6.76 -3.68 -9.78
N TRP A 151 5.69 -4.25 -10.34
CA TRP A 151 4.35 -3.68 -10.32
C TRP A 151 3.67 -3.97 -8.98
N MET A 152 3.25 -2.93 -8.30
CA MET A 152 2.47 -2.98 -7.06
C MET A 152 1.12 -2.32 -7.32
N ASP A 153 0.06 -3.05 -7.05
CA ASP A 153 -1.28 -2.49 -6.94
C ASP A 153 -1.40 -1.76 -5.60
N GLN A 154 -1.81 -0.49 -5.64
CA GLN A 154 -1.87 0.35 -4.45
C GLN A 154 -3.06 0.06 -3.53
N THR A 155 -4.11 -0.59 -4.02
CA THR A 155 -5.20 -1.08 -3.16
C THR A 155 -4.74 -2.24 -2.24
N SER A 156 -3.57 -2.81 -2.54
CA SER A 156 -3.00 -3.98 -1.85
C SER A 156 -1.78 -3.64 -0.97
N VAL A 157 -1.47 -2.36 -0.75
CA VAL A 157 -0.35 -1.93 0.12
C VAL A 157 -0.83 -1.26 1.40
N VAL A 158 0.07 -1.03 2.35
CA VAL A 158 -0.28 -0.31 3.58
C VAL A 158 -0.61 1.16 3.29
N ARG A 159 -1.60 1.72 3.98
CA ARG A 159 -2.16 3.07 3.73
C ARG A 159 -1.10 4.17 3.68
N GLY A 160 -0.11 4.16 4.58
CA GLY A 160 0.97 5.16 4.56
C GLY A 160 1.87 5.10 3.32
N PHE A 161 2.01 3.92 2.70
CA PHE A 161 2.68 3.79 1.42
C PHE A 161 1.77 4.32 0.30
N GLN A 162 0.52 3.88 0.28
CA GLN A 162 -0.52 4.28 -0.68
C GLN A 162 -0.67 5.81 -0.76
N GLU A 163 -0.84 6.47 0.38
CA GLU A 163 -1.04 7.93 0.50
C GLU A 163 0.20 8.75 0.12
N PHE A 164 1.39 8.16 0.27
CA PHE A 164 2.63 8.86 -0.04
C PHE A 164 2.95 8.86 -1.54
N THR A 165 2.66 7.77 -2.27
CA THR A 165 3.13 7.68 -3.66
C THR A 165 2.54 8.71 -4.62
N PRO A 166 1.29 9.20 -4.45
CA PRO A 166 0.74 10.32 -5.23
C PRO A 166 1.53 11.62 -5.11
N LEU A 167 2.38 11.78 -4.08
CA LEU A 167 3.28 12.94 -3.97
C LEU A 167 4.49 12.86 -4.90
N LEU A 168 4.75 11.68 -5.50
CA LEU A 168 5.80 11.47 -6.48
C LEU A 168 5.23 11.45 -7.90
N LYS A 169 6.05 11.88 -8.86
CA LYS A 169 5.77 11.76 -10.29
C LYS A 169 6.55 10.62 -10.90
N ARG A 170 5.96 9.95 -11.89
CA ARG A 170 6.67 8.97 -12.71
C ARG A 170 7.85 9.59 -13.47
N GLY A 171 8.75 8.72 -13.92
CA GLY A 171 9.85 9.10 -14.81
C GLY A 171 9.47 9.10 -16.29
N ASP A 172 10.43 9.54 -17.09
CA ASP A 172 10.43 9.39 -18.53
C ASP A 172 10.73 7.93 -18.90
N ILE A 173 9.93 7.34 -19.80
CA ILE A 173 10.14 5.98 -20.31
C ILE A 173 10.96 6.04 -21.59
N ILE A 174 12.12 5.38 -21.58
CA ILE A 174 13.00 5.23 -22.73
C ILE A 174 12.87 3.80 -23.27
N ILE A 175 12.43 3.67 -24.52
CA ILE A 175 12.36 2.38 -25.23
C ILE A 175 13.69 2.17 -25.95
N ASN A 176 14.44 1.16 -25.53
CA ASN A 176 15.73 0.82 -26.13
C ASN A 176 15.55 0.00 -27.42
N ASN A 177 16.55 0.02 -28.31
CA ASN A 177 16.52 -0.71 -29.59
C ASN A 177 16.35 -2.24 -29.45
N ASN A 178 16.62 -2.80 -28.26
CA ASN A 178 16.46 -4.22 -27.94
C ASN A 178 15.08 -4.55 -27.34
N GLY A 179 14.15 -3.58 -27.27
CA GLY A 179 12.81 -3.74 -26.71
C GLY A 179 12.74 -3.64 -25.18
N THR A 180 13.84 -3.35 -24.48
CA THR A 180 13.83 -3.14 -23.02
C THR A 180 13.51 -1.69 -22.67
N TYR A 181 12.93 -1.47 -21.49
CA TYR A 181 12.67 -0.14 -20.97
C TYR A 181 13.80 0.37 -20.07
N SER A 182 14.00 1.68 -20.07
CA SER A 182 14.84 2.40 -19.10
C SER A 182 14.08 3.62 -18.62
N PHE A 183 14.42 4.11 -17.44
CA PHE A 183 13.68 5.17 -16.78
C PHE A 183 14.63 6.28 -16.33
N ASP A 184 14.32 7.51 -16.74
CA ASP A 184 15.02 8.72 -16.37
C ASP A 184 14.07 9.65 -15.61
N ASN A 185 14.61 10.53 -14.78
CA ASN A 185 13.84 11.55 -14.04
C ASN A 185 12.66 10.97 -13.25
N PHE A 186 12.78 9.75 -12.72
CA PHE A 186 11.74 9.12 -11.90
C PHE A 186 11.69 9.71 -10.50
N GLY A 187 10.51 9.80 -9.90
CA GLY A 187 10.34 10.32 -8.54
C GLY A 187 11.11 9.49 -7.51
N ILE A 188 11.72 10.15 -6.54
CA ILE A 188 12.41 9.57 -5.41
C ILE A 188 11.97 10.30 -4.15
N GLY A 189 11.53 9.55 -3.15
CA GLY A 189 11.29 10.13 -1.84
C GLY A 189 11.31 9.10 -0.73
N MET A 190 11.23 9.61 0.49
CA MET A 190 11.11 8.81 1.69
C MET A 190 9.95 9.29 2.55
N VAL A 191 9.40 8.35 3.31
CA VAL A 191 8.25 8.58 4.17
C VAL A 191 8.39 7.79 5.47
N ILE A 192 7.95 8.38 6.59
CA ILE A 192 7.86 7.77 7.91
C ILE A 192 6.44 7.92 8.41
N PHE A 193 5.82 6.82 8.85
CA PHE A 193 4.44 6.85 9.35
C PHE A 193 4.19 5.88 10.51
N PRO A 194 3.21 6.20 11.39
CA PRO A 194 2.82 5.37 12.53
C PRO A 194 2.18 4.05 12.08
N SER A 195 2.07 3.11 13.00
CA SER A 195 1.59 1.76 12.68
C SER A 195 0.12 1.72 12.27
N GLY A 196 -0.70 2.71 12.66
CA GLY A 196 -2.09 2.87 12.21
C GLY A 196 -2.21 3.04 10.69
N LEU A 197 -1.21 3.63 10.04
CA LEU A 197 -1.10 3.70 8.57
C LEU A 197 -0.31 2.51 8.00
N GLY A 198 0.03 1.53 8.83
CA GLY A 198 0.85 0.37 8.53
C GLY A 198 0.11 -0.93 8.88
N TYR A 199 0.78 -1.82 9.61
CA TYR A 199 0.22 -3.11 10.01
C TYR A 199 -0.47 -3.09 11.39
N TYR A 200 -0.44 -1.96 12.10
CA TYR A 200 -0.99 -1.78 13.44
C TYR A 200 -0.65 -2.94 14.39
N ASN A 201 -1.64 -3.66 14.92
CA ASN A 201 -1.46 -4.79 15.84
C ASN A 201 -1.02 -6.10 15.16
N ASN A 202 -0.99 -6.16 13.82
CA ASN A 202 -0.66 -7.36 13.07
C ASN A 202 0.86 -7.48 12.90
N ALA A 203 1.50 -8.24 13.78
CA ALA A 203 2.91 -8.58 13.62
C ALA A 203 3.12 -9.48 12.39
N THR A 204 4.17 -9.21 11.62
CA THR A 204 4.68 -10.10 10.57
C THR A 204 6.04 -10.65 10.97
N ALA A 205 6.65 -11.51 10.14
CA ALA A 205 7.91 -12.18 10.47
C ALA A 205 9.06 -11.21 10.81
N SER A 206 9.12 -10.04 10.18
CA SER A 206 10.18 -9.03 10.34
C SER A 206 9.69 -7.69 10.89
N ILE A 207 8.37 -7.53 11.08
CA ILE A 207 7.75 -6.29 11.55
C ILE A 207 6.97 -6.61 12.83
N PRO A 208 7.46 -6.19 14.00
CA PRO A 208 6.70 -6.30 15.24
C PRO A 208 5.38 -5.53 15.18
N ALA A 209 4.37 -5.97 15.94
CA ALA A 209 3.15 -5.18 16.13
C ALA A 209 3.48 -3.78 16.65
N TYR A 210 2.67 -2.80 16.23
CA TYR A 210 2.77 -1.39 16.59
C TYR A 210 4.10 -0.75 16.20
N SER A 211 4.64 -1.14 15.04
CA SER A 211 5.88 -0.57 14.51
C SER A 211 5.60 0.56 13.51
N PRO A 212 6.13 1.77 13.75
CA PRO A 212 6.22 2.77 12.70
C PRO A 212 7.14 2.29 11.57
N LEU A 213 6.79 2.64 10.34
CA LEU A 213 7.48 2.20 9.14
C LEU A 213 8.15 3.38 8.45
N ILE A 214 9.32 3.10 7.85
CA ILE A 214 10.05 4.01 6.98
C ILE A 214 10.10 3.35 5.60
N PHE A 215 9.69 4.07 4.56
CA PHE A 215 9.88 3.63 3.19
C PHE A 215 10.69 4.64 2.40
N GLN A 216 11.63 4.14 1.60
CA GLN A 216 12.16 4.86 0.44
C GLN A 216 11.52 4.28 -0.82
N ILE A 217 11.01 5.14 -1.71
CA ILE A 217 10.36 4.74 -2.96
C ILE A 217 11.03 5.45 -4.13
N ASN A 218 11.27 4.70 -5.21
CA ASN A 218 11.62 5.22 -6.53
C ASN A 218 10.48 4.86 -7.51
N LEU A 219 9.73 5.87 -7.96
CA LEU A 219 8.54 5.71 -8.81
C LEU A 219 8.90 5.79 -10.30
N HIS A 220 9.08 4.64 -10.94
CA HIS A 220 9.52 4.58 -12.34
C HIS A 220 8.41 4.90 -13.33
N THR A 221 7.27 4.22 -13.19
CA THR A 221 6.04 4.50 -13.96
C THR A 221 4.80 4.07 -13.19
N LEU A 222 3.64 4.36 -13.74
CA LEU A 222 2.33 3.95 -13.26
C LEU A 222 1.51 3.40 -14.43
N SER A 223 0.39 2.76 -14.08
CA SER A 223 -0.74 2.44 -14.94
C SER A 223 -1.99 2.80 -14.16
N THR A 224 -2.88 3.59 -14.76
CA THR A 224 -4.23 3.78 -14.24
C THR A 224 -4.90 2.41 -14.11
N ALA A 225 -5.57 2.21 -12.98
CA ALA A 225 -6.22 0.95 -12.67
C ALA A 225 -7.73 1.06 -12.91
N ASP A 226 -8.25 -0.01 -13.50
CA ASP A 226 -9.65 -0.37 -13.73
C ASP A 226 -9.59 -1.90 -13.54
N HIS A 227 -10.04 -2.35 -12.36
CA HIS A 227 -9.63 -3.64 -11.79
C HIS A 227 -10.54 -4.79 -12.23
N ASP A 228 -11.82 -4.53 -12.43
CA ASP A 228 -12.85 -5.37 -13.05
C ASP A 228 -12.93 -5.19 -14.58
N ALA A 229 -12.32 -4.14 -15.13
CA ALA A 229 -12.33 -3.79 -16.55
C ALA A 229 -13.71 -3.36 -17.06
N ASP A 230 -14.48 -2.67 -16.22
CA ASP A 230 -15.82 -2.20 -16.52
C ASP A 230 -15.87 -0.79 -17.17
N GLY A 231 -14.72 -0.11 -17.25
CA GLY A 231 -14.59 1.19 -17.88
C GLY A 231 -14.60 2.39 -16.93
N VAL A 232 -14.83 2.17 -15.63
CA VAL A 232 -14.65 3.16 -14.57
C VAL A 232 -13.24 2.99 -13.98
N ASP A 233 -12.45 4.06 -13.98
CA ASP A 233 -11.15 4.00 -13.29
C ASP A 233 -11.39 3.79 -11.80
N SER A 234 -10.71 2.84 -11.15
CA SER A 234 -10.93 2.47 -9.75
C SER A 234 -10.79 3.59 -8.73
N ILE A 235 -10.14 4.70 -9.09
CA ILE A 235 -10.10 5.90 -8.26
C ILE A 235 -11.46 6.59 -8.13
N ASN A 236 -12.34 6.43 -9.13
CA ASN A 236 -13.66 7.04 -9.17
C ASN A 236 -14.72 6.20 -8.45
N GLU A 237 -14.34 5.02 -7.98
CA GLU A 237 -15.21 4.07 -7.27
C GLU A 237 -14.99 4.12 -5.74
N ASP A 238 -14.09 5.00 -5.29
CA ASP A 238 -14.05 5.46 -3.89
C ASP A 238 -15.12 6.53 -3.69
N ILE A 239 -16.35 6.07 -3.48
CA ILE A 239 -17.57 6.89 -3.40
C ILE A 239 -17.42 8.01 -2.36
N ASN A 240 -16.82 7.66 -1.22
CA ASN A 240 -16.79 8.52 -0.06
C ASN A 240 -15.46 9.31 0.08
N ASN A 241 -14.48 9.03 -0.78
CA ASN A 241 -13.14 9.64 -0.82
C ASN A 241 -12.31 9.42 0.47
N ASP A 242 -12.49 8.29 1.16
CA ASP A 242 -11.67 7.91 2.32
C ASP A 242 -10.42 7.09 1.94
N HIS A 243 -10.27 6.76 0.66
CA HIS A 243 -9.22 5.93 0.07
C HIS A 243 -9.22 4.48 0.57
N LEU A 244 -10.36 3.98 1.06
CA LEU A 244 -10.56 2.63 1.59
C LEU A 244 -11.47 1.76 0.71
N PHE A 245 -11.31 1.80 -0.61
CA PHE A 245 -11.96 1.00 -1.67
C PHE A 245 -12.62 -0.35 -1.34
N ASN A 246 -12.13 -1.12 -0.36
CA ASN A 246 -12.77 -2.38 0.06
C ASN A 246 -14.05 -2.18 0.91
N ASN A 247 -14.41 -0.95 1.29
CA ASN A 247 -15.63 -0.64 2.05
C ASN A 247 -16.74 0.01 1.22
N ASP A 248 -16.46 0.40 -0.03
CA ASP A 248 -17.45 0.89 -0.99
C ASP A 248 -18.03 -0.32 -1.74
N ASP A 249 -19.27 -0.67 -1.40
CA ASP A 249 -20.03 -1.84 -1.87
C ASP A 249 -21.50 -1.40 -1.96
N THR A 250 -21.91 -0.93 -3.15
CA THR A 250 -23.20 -0.27 -3.37
C THR A 250 -24.37 -1.22 -3.20
N ASP A 251 -24.29 -2.45 -3.74
CA ASP A 251 -25.37 -3.44 -3.70
C ASP A 251 -25.33 -4.36 -2.46
N SER A 252 -24.25 -4.27 -1.67
CA SER A 252 -23.99 -5.05 -0.46
C SER A 252 -23.82 -6.56 -0.69
N ASP A 253 -23.29 -6.97 -1.84
CA ASP A 253 -23.00 -8.37 -2.16
C ASP A 253 -21.65 -8.90 -1.61
N ASN A 254 -20.85 -8.02 -0.99
CA ASN A 254 -19.48 -8.22 -0.48
C ASN A 254 -18.37 -8.21 -1.54
N ILE A 255 -18.64 -7.75 -2.76
CA ILE A 255 -17.67 -7.38 -3.77
C ILE A 255 -17.60 -5.84 -3.77
N PRO A 256 -16.46 -5.24 -3.42
CA PRO A 256 -16.36 -3.79 -3.48
C PRO A 256 -16.44 -3.31 -4.94
N ASN A 257 -17.03 -2.14 -5.18
CA ASN A 257 -17.34 -1.59 -6.51
C ASN A 257 -16.18 -1.75 -7.49
N TYR A 258 -14.97 -1.33 -7.11
CA TYR A 258 -13.76 -1.47 -7.96
C TYR A 258 -13.31 -2.91 -8.31
N ARG A 259 -14.09 -3.92 -7.95
CA ARG A 259 -13.90 -5.32 -8.32
C ARG A 259 -15.20 -5.98 -8.74
N ASP A 260 -16.28 -5.22 -8.81
CA ASP A 260 -17.58 -5.62 -9.34
C ASP A 260 -17.71 -5.12 -10.78
N TYR A 261 -18.52 -5.79 -11.58
CA TYR A 261 -18.78 -5.38 -12.97
C TYR A 261 -20.22 -4.86 -13.13
N ASP A 262 -20.99 -4.91 -12.05
CA ASP A 262 -22.41 -4.57 -11.90
C ASP A 262 -22.56 -4.00 -10.48
N ASP A 263 -22.04 -2.79 -10.28
CA ASP A 263 -21.82 -2.18 -8.95
C ASP A 263 -23.09 -2.03 -8.10
N ASP A 264 -24.22 -1.72 -8.73
CA ASP A 264 -25.53 -1.52 -8.08
C ASP A 264 -26.42 -2.77 -8.05
N GLY A 265 -26.03 -3.82 -8.79
CA GLY A 265 -26.70 -5.10 -8.83
C GLY A 265 -28.09 -5.07 -9.49
N ASP A 266 -28.40 -4.07 -10.33
CA ASP A 266 -29.69 -3.95 -11.01
C ASP A 266 -29.83 -4.95 -12.20
N GLY A 267 -28.70 -5.52 -12.63
CA GLY A 267 -28.59 -6.52 -13.68
C GLY A 267 -28.24 -5.97 -15.07
N VAL A 268 -27.97 -4.68 -15.17
CA VAL A 268 -27.24 -4.01 -16.24
C VAL A 268 -25.80 -3.82 -15.75
N LEU A 269 -24.84 -3.91 -16.66
CA LEU A 269 -23.43 -3.88 -16.25
C LEU A 269 -22.97 -2.42 -16.19
N THR A 270 -22.06 -2.10 -15.27
CA THR A 270 -21.46 -0.76 -15.13
C THR A 270 -21.05 -0.11 -16.47
N PRO A 271 -20.41 -0.81 -17.45
CA PRO A 271 -20.05 -0.19 -18.73
C PRO A 271 -21.25 0.19 -19.61
N ASP A 272 -22.39 -0.48 -19.41
CA ASP A 272 -23.61 -0.27 -20.20
C ASP A 272 -24.48 0.87 -19.62
N ASP A 273 -24.26 1.25 -18.35
CA ASP A 273 -24.98 2.33 -17.64
C ASP A 273 -24.12 3.53 -17.23
N TYR A 274 -22.78 3.42 -17.30
CA TYR A 274 -21.91 4.52 -16.94
C TYR A 274 -22.13 5.77 -17.81
N ASP A 275 -22.14 5.64 -19.14
CA ASP A 275 -22.24 6.75 -20.10
C ASP A 275 -22.95 6.25 -21.37
N TYR A 276 -24.24 5.95 -21.25
CA TYR A 276 -25.06 5.44 -22.34
C TYR A 276 -25.18 6.45 -23.49
N ASP A 277 -25.21 7.76 -23.17
CA ASP A 277 -25.35 8.83 -24.15
C ASP A 277 -24.03 9.20 -24.87
N GLY A 278 -22.88 8.85 -24.28
CA GLY A 278 -21.54 8.96 -24.83
C GLY A 278 -20.96 10.38 -24.75
N ASP A 279 -21.42 11.22 -23.83
CA ASP A 279 -20.93 12.58 -23.64
C ASP A 279 -19.69 12.68 -22.74
N GLY A 280 -19.30 11.57 -22.10
CA GLY A 280 -18.16 11.45 -21.21
C GLY A 280 -18.44 11.88 -19.77
N VAL A 281 -19.70 12.02 -19.40
CA VAL A 281 -20.19 12.25 -18.03
C VAL A 281 -21.01 11.03 -17.61
N ALA A 282 -20.96 10.69 -16.33
CA ALA A 282 -21.79 9.61 -15.83
C ALA A 282 -23.28 9.96 -15.95
N ASP A 283 -24.09 9.05 -16.49
CA ASP A 283 -25.53 9.25 -16.61
C ASP A 283 -26.21 9.26 -15.22
N ASP A 284 -27.27 10.05 -15.09
CA ASP A 284 -28.12 10.22 -13.88
C ASP A 284 -29.55 10.43 -14.40
N THR A 285 -30.21 9.30 -14.69
CA THR A 285 -31.48 9.23 -15.43
C THR A 285 -32.63 9.83 -14.62
N ASP A 286 -32.61 9.66 -13.30
CA ASP A 286 -33.67 10.09 -12.38
C ASP A 286 -33.44 11.52 -11.83
N GLY A 287 -32.19 11.99 -11.86
CA GLY A 287 -31.75 13.34 -11.49
C GLY A 287 -31.56 13.55 -10.00
N ASP A 288 -31.32 12.50 -9.21
CA ASP A 288 -31.11 12.57 -7.77
C ASP A 288 -29.65 12.89 -7.38
N GLY A 289 -28.72 12.78 -8.33
CA GLY A 289 -27.29 13.07 -8.18
C GLY A 289 -26.42 11.86 -7.89
N ILE A 290 -26.97 10.65 -7.87
CA ILE A 290 -26.24 9.37 -7.89
C ILE A 290 -26.16 8.92 -9.36
N PRO A 291 -24.97 8.55 -9.87
CA PRO A 291 -24.87 8.00 -11.22
C PRO A 291 -25.63 6.68 -11.38
N ASP A 292 -26.15 6.42 -12.58
CA ASP A 292 -26.94 5.23 -12.90
C ASP A 292 -26.21 3.94 -12.50
N TYR A 293 -24.91 3.80 -12.81
CA TYR A 293 -24.10 2.62 -12.41
C TYR A 293 -23.88 2.43 -10.90
N LEU A 294 -24.43 3.32 -10.07
CA LEU A 294 -24.40 3.26 -8.60
C LEU A 294 -25.82 3.35 -8.01
N ASP A 295 -26.85 3.26 -8.86
CA ASP A 295 -28.26 3.34 -8.49
C ASP A 295 -29.04 2.13 -9.03
N ASN A 296 -29.90 1.56 -8.21
CA ASN A 296 -30.53 0.26 -8.50
C ASN A 296 -31.92 0.33 -9.14
N ASP A 297 -32.29 1.47 -9.73
CA ASP A 297 -33.68 1.86 -9.98
C ASP A 297 -34.27 1.62 -11.38
#